data_AF-A0A519T9E9-F1
#
_entry.id   AF-A0A519T9E9-F1
#
_cell.length_a   1.000
_cell.length_b   1.000
_cell.length_c   1.000
_cell.angle_alpha   90.00
_cell.angle_beta   90.00
_cell.angle_gamma   90.00
#
_symmetry.space_group_name_H-M   'P 1'
#
loop_
_entity.id
_entity.type
_entity.pdbx_description
1 polymer ?
#
loop_
_entity_poly.entity_id
_entity_poly.type
_entity_poly.pdbx_seq_one_letter_code
_entity_poly.pdbx_strand_id
1 'polypeptide(L)'
;MITRRQHIADVALQLFGEKGFENTSTQQIAKAAGVSEALIFKHFGSKDQLLDFVIKSGYQRIIEHNRGGLTETDALTFIHSVIDLPYKLVLEEPYFWKLQYRLADHDTAQQQHERFMRPVPARLQVAFQELGYAEPAKETRLLLLLIEALWKIEANKTDEHVREMLDFIKQKYELQR
;
A
#
# COMPACT_ATOMS: atom_id res chain seq x y z
N MET A 1 -15.44 1.88 19.47
CA MET A 1 -15.97 3.18 19.02
C MET A 1 -14.86 3.92 18.28
N ILE A 2 -15.12 4.42 17.07
CA ILE A 2 -14.17 5.26 16.33
C ILE A 2 -14.06 6.61 17.07
N THR A 3 -12.84 7.06 17.35
CA THR A 3 -12.63 8.36 18.00
C THR A 3 -12.92 9.48 17.01
N ARG A 4 -13.28 10.69 17.49
CA ARG A 4 -13.42 11.86 16.59
C ARG A 4 -12.16 12.15 15.79
N ARG A 5 -10.98 11.95 16.40
CA ARG A 5 -9.69 12.08 15.72
C ARG A 5 -9.60 11.09 14.55
N GLN A 6 -9.94 9.82 14.78
CA GLN A 6 -9.90 8.81 13.71
C GLN A 6 -10.92 9.13 12.60
N HIS A 7 -12.14 9.53 12.95
CA HIS A 7 -13.16 9.93 11.97
C HIS A 7 -12.69 11.06 11.05
N ILE A 8 -12.04 12.10 11.61
CA ILE A 8 -11.46 13.18 10.81
C ILE A 8 -10.37 12.65 9.86
N ALA A 9 -9.51 11.76 10.34
CA ALA A 9 -8.45 11.15 9.53
C ALA A 9 -9.01 10.31 8.38
N ASP A 10 -10.08 9.54 8.61
CA ASP A 10 -10.71 8.71 7.58
C ASP A 10 -11.37 9.56 6.49
N VAL A 11 -12.02 10.66 6.87
CA VAL A 11 -12.57 11.64 5.91
C VAL A 11 -11.46 12.36 5.15
N ALA A 12 -10.37 12.73 5.82
CA ALA A 12 -9.22 13.35 5.17
C ALA A 12 -8.56 12.39 4.16
N LEU A 13 -8.42 11.12 4.51
CA LEU A 13 -7.91 10.07 3.62
C LEU A 13 -8.72 9.99 2.33
N GLN A 14 -10.05 9.95 2.43
CA GLN A 14 -10.92 9.91 1.24
C GLN A 14 -10.72 11.14 0.36
N LEU A 15 -10.76 12.35 0.94
CA LEU A 15 -10.59 13.59 0.18
C LEU A 15 -9.21 13.72 -0.45
N PHE A 16 -8.14 13.40 0.28
CA PHE A 16 -6.78 13.37 -0.27
C PHE A 16 -6.64 12.31 -1.37
N GLY A 17 -7.22 11.12 -1.17
CA GLY A 17 -7.23 10.01 -2.15
C GLY A 17 -8.07 10.31 -3.40
N GLU A 18 -9.05 11.20 -3.33
CA GLU A 18 -9.86 11.60 -4.49
C GLU A 18 -9.26 12.79 -5.22
N LYS A 19 -9.03 13.89 -4.49
CA LYS A 19 -8.71 15.22 -5.03
C LYS A 19 -7.22 15.55 -5.01
N GLY A 20 -6.43 14.80 -4.25
CA GLY A 20 -5.03 15.11 -3.96
C GLY A 20 -4.88 16.00 -2.72
N PHE A 21 -3.68 15.97 -2.14
CA PHE A 21 -3.36 16.73 -0.94
C PHE A 21 -3.49 18.25 -1.18
N GLU A 22 -2.83 18.78 -2.20
CA GLU A 22 -2.84 20.23 -2.52
C GLU A 22 -4.24 20.79 -2.72
N ASN A 23 -5.12 20.07 -3.42
CA ASN A 23 -6.48 20.52 -3.75
C ASN A 23 -7.50 20.33 -2.62
N THR A 24 -7.08 19.82 -1.45
CA THR A 24 -7.96 19.55 -0.31
C THR A 24 -7.67 20.50 0.84
N SER A 25 -8.63 21.33 1.24
CA SER A 25 -8.48 22.22 2.40
C SER A 25 -9.01 21.62 3.70
N THR A 26 -8.52 22.09 4.84
CA THR A 26 -9.03 21.73 6.18
C THR A 26 -10.50 22.11 6.36
N GLN A 27 -10.98 23.16 5.69
CA GLN A 27 -12.42 23.51 5.64
C GLN A 27 -13.26 22.45 4.93
N GLN A 28 -12.79 21.93 3.79
CA GLN A 28 -13.49 20.87 3.07
C GLN A 28 -13.56 19.60 3.93
N ILE A 29 -12.46 19.24 4.60
CA ILE A 29 -12.40 18.11 5.53
C ILE A 29 -13.36 18.31 6.70
N ALA A 30 -13.34 19.49 7.33
CA ALA A 30 -14.21 19.81 8.46
C ALA A 30 -15.70 19.70 8.09
N LYS A 31 -16.07 20.28 6.93
CA LYS A 31 -17.43 20.20 6.39
C LYS A 31 -17.85 18.74 6.14
N ALA A 32 -16.99 17.95 5.49
CA ALA A 32 -17.26 16.55 5.19
C ALA A 32 -17.34 15.68 6.47
N ALA A 33 -16.51 15.96 7.47
CA ALA A 33 -16.48 15.23 8.73
C ALA A 33 -17.57 15.68 9.73
N GLY A 34 -18.31 16.75 9.44
CA GLY A 34 -19.34 17.29 10.34
C GLY A 34 -18.75 17.90 11.61
N VAL A 35 -17.57 18.53 11.52
CA VAL A 35 -16.86 19.15 12.65
C VAL A 35 -16.47 20.59 12.34
N SER A 36 -16.06 21.35 13.36
CA SER A 36 -15.44 22.65 13.13
C SER A 36 -14.00 22.49 12.65
N GLU A 37 -13.54 23.43 11.82
CA GLU A 37 -12.14 23.46 11.38
C GLU A 37 -11.18 23.62 12.57
N ALA A 38 -11.56 24.40 13.58
CA ALA A 38 -10.81 24.53 14.82
C ALA A 38 -10.58 23.19 15.54
N LEU A 39 -11.51 22.24 15.42
CA LEU A 39 -11.34 20.91 16.02
C LEU A 39 -10.26 20.08 15.28
N ILE A 40 -10.10 20.27 13.97
CA ILE A 40 -9.02 19.65 13.21
C ILE A 40 -7.68 20.18 13.69
N PHE A 41 -7.52 21.51 13.76
CA PHE A 41 -6.29 22.11 14.28
C PHE A 41 -6.01 21.70 15.72
N LYS A 42 -7.03 21.56 16.57
CA LYS A 42 -6.88 21.05 17.94
C LYS A 42 -6.34 19.62 17.99
N HIS A 43 -6.75 18.75 17.06
CA HIS A 43 -6.33 17.34 17.06
C HIS A 43 -4.99 17.09 16.36
N PHE A 44 -4.70 17.86 15.31
CA PHE A 44 -3.60 17.56 14.40
C PHE A 44 -2.56 18.67 14.30
N GLY A 45 -2.86 19.91 14.69
CA GLY A 45 -1.94 21.05 14.61
C GLY A 45 -1.88 21.69 13.21
N SER A 46 -1.66 20.90 12.16
CA SER A 46 -1.64 21.39 10.77
C SER A 46 -2.23 20.38 9.77
N LYS A 47 -2.41 20.81 8.52
CA LYS A 47 -2.82 19.94 7.41
C LYS A 47 -1.76 18.87 7.10
N ASP A 48 -0.48 19.23 7.15
CA ASP A 48 0.64 18.30 6.96
C ASP A 48 0.70 17.26 8.10
N GLN A 49 0.50 17.68 9.35
CA GLN A 49 0.46 16.75 10.48
C GLN A 49 -0.77 15.84 10.45
N LEU A 50 -1.89 16.30 9.89
CA LEU A 50 -3.04 15.45 9.57
C LEU A 50 -2.68 14.43 8.47
N LEU A 51 -2.01 14.84 7.40
CA LEU A 51 -1.55 13.93 6.35
C LEU A 51 -0.60 12.86 6.90
N ASP A 52 0.40 13.27 7.68
CA ASP A 52 1.34 12.36 8.35
C ASP A 52 0.61 11.32 9.19
N PHE A 53 -0.40 11.75 9.95
CA PHE A 53 -1.23 10.86 10.73
C PHE A 53 -1.99 9.88 9.83
N VAL A 54 -2.63 10.36 8.76
CA VAL A 54 -3.34 9.53 7.78
C VAL A 54 -2.43 8.46 7.17
N ILE A 55 -1.22 8.82 6.73
CA ILE A 55 -0.25 7.89 6.15
C ILE A 55 0.15 6.83 7.18
N LYS A 56 0.58 7.25 8.37
CA LYS A 56 1.05 6.35 9.43
C LYS A 56 -0.06 5.40 9.90
N SER A 57 -1.28 5.92 10.09
CA SER A 57 -2.43 5.11 10.49
C SER A 57 -2.86 4.13 9.39
N GLY A 58 -2.79 4.52 8.12
CA GLY A 58 -3.09 3.61 7.02
C GLY A 58 -2.12 2.43 6.96
N TYR A 59 -0.81 2.67 7.02
CA TYR A 59 0.18 1.60 7.11
C TYR A 59 -0.01 0.72 8.34
N GLN A 60 -0.33 1.32 9.49
CA GLN A 60 -0.63 0.55 10.71
C GLN A 60 -1.82 -0.38 10.50
N ARG A 61 -2.92 0.11 9.91
CA ARG A 61 -4.09 -0.73 9.59
C ARG A 61 -3.71 -1.86 8.65
N ILE A 62 -2.97 -1.59 7.58
CA ILE A 62 -2.54 -2.62 6.62
C ILE A 62 -1.73 -3.70 7.33
N ILE A 63 -0.73 -3.30 8.13
CA ILE A 63 0.10 -4.24 8.89
C ILE A 63 -0.73 -5.06 9.86
N GLU A 64 -1.74 -4.46 10.52
CA GLU A 64 -2.63 -5.15 11.46
C GLU A 64 -3.59 -6.13 10.78
N HIS A 65 -4.16 -5.79 9.63
CA HIS A 65 -5.10 -6.65 8.89
C HIS A 65 -4.38 -7.75 8.11
N ASN A 66 -3.16 -7.48 7.63
CA ASN A 66 -2.35 -8.41 6.85
C ASN A 66 -1.26 -9.09 7.70
N ARG A 67 -1.45 -9.17 9.03
CA ARG A 67 -0.56 -9.92 9.93
C ARG A 67 -0.49 -11.37 9.46
N GLY A 68 0.64 -11.73 8.84
CA GLY A 68 0.88 -13.09 8.34
C GLY A 68 1.16 -13.18 6.84
N GLY A 69 0.71 -12.20 6.04
CA GLY A 69 0.85 -12.24 4.57
C GLY A 69 2.30 -12.24 4.08
N LEU A 70 3.24 -11.82 4.94
CA LEU A 70 4.69 -11.83 4.68
C LEU A 70 5.47 -12.77 5.63
N THR A 71 4.78 -13.64 6.37
CA THR A 71 5.42 -14.60 7.28
C THR A 71 5.38 -16.03 6.77
N GLU A 72 4.96 -16.24 5.51
CA GLU A 72 4.87 -17.58 4.95
C GLU A 72 6.23 -18.26 4.83
N THR A 73 6.28 -19.49 5.33
CA THR A 73 7.50 -20.31 5.38
C THR A 73 7.70 -21.09 4.10
N ASP A 74 6.62 -21.53 3.44
CA ASP A 74 6.71 -22.16 2.13
C ASP A 74 7.13 -21.14 1.06
N ALA A 75 8.16 -21.49 0.28
CA ALA A 75 8.78 -20.60 -0.68
C ALA A 75 7.84 -20.18 -1.82
N LEU A 76 7.12 -21.14 -2.41
CA LEU A 76 6.22 -20.86 -3.52
C LEU A 76 5.00 -20.05 -3.06
N THR A 77 4.43 -20.43 -1.91
CA THR A 77 3.31 -19.72 -1.30
C THR A 77 3.70 -18.28 -0.95
N PHE A 78 4.92 -18.05 -0.47
CA PHE A 78 5.42 -16.70 -0.24
C PHE A 78 5.50 -15.89 -1.54
N ILE A 79 6.08 -16.46 -2.61
CA ILE A 79 6.15 -15.78 -3.92
C ILE A 79 4.75 -15.44 -4.44
N HIS A 80 3.79 -16.38 -4.37
CA HIS A 80 2.41 -16.13 -4.76
C HIS A 80 1.73 -15.06 -3.91
N SER A 81 2.02 -15.02 -2.61
CA SER A 81 1.49 -13.98 -1.71
C SER A 81 2.02 -12.60 -2.08
N VAL A 82 3.29 -12.50 -2.50
CA VAL A 82 3.87 -11.26 -3.00
C VAL A 82 3.25 -10.86 -4.36
N ILE A 83 2.98 -11.81 -5.24
CA ILE A 83 2.28 -11.57 -6.53
C ILE A 83 0.87 -11.02 -6.30
N ASP A 84 0.14 -11.57 -5.34
CA ASP A 84 -1.21 -11.11 -5.01
C ASP A 84 -1.26 -9.74 -4.30
N LEU A 85 -0.12 -9.28 -3.77
CA LEU A 85 -0.05 -8.16 -2.85
C LEU A 85 -0.64 -6.86 -3.42
N PRO A 86 -0.33 -6.44 -4.68
CA PRO A 86 -0.93 -5.24 -5.26
C PRO A 86 -2.46 -5.29 -5.30
N TYR A 87 -3.02 -6.40 -5.76
CA TYR A 87 -4.47 -6.55 -5.90
C TYR A 87 -5.17 -6.60 -4.54
N LYS A 88 -4.68 -7.43 -3.61
CA LYS A 88 -5.28 -7.57 -2.27
C LYS A 88 -5.29 -6.24 -1.53
N LEU A 89 -4.13 -5.57 -1.48
CA LEU A 89 -3.98 -4.34 -0.70
C LEU A 89 -4.79 -3.18 -1.29
N VAL A 90 -4.81 -3.03 -2.62
CA VAL A 90 -5.62 -1.99 -3.28
C VAL A 90 -7.12 -2.27 -3.15
N LEU A 91 -7.54 -3.53 -3.22
CA LEU A 91 -8.95 -3.90 -3.05
C LEU A 91 -9.45 -3.57 -1.63
N GLU A 92 -8.63 -3.84 -0.60
CA GLU A 92 -8.97 -3.59 0.80
C GLU A 92 -8.99 -2.09 1.16
N GLU A 93 -8.00 -1.32 0.70
CA GLU A 93 -7.79 0.08 1.10
C GLU A 93 -7.53 0.98 -0.14
N PRO A 94 -8.49 1.13 -1.07
CA PRO A 94 -8.26 1.74 -2.39
C PRO A 94 -7.85 3.21 -2.31
N TYR A 95 -8.48 3.99 -1.41
CA TYR A 95 -8.14 5.40 -1.23
C TYR A 95 -6.75 5.60 -0.66
N PHE A 96 -6.30 4.67 0.21
CA PHE A 96 -4.97 4.73 0.80
C PHE A 96 -3.89 4.49 -0.24
N TRP A 97 -4.00 3.42 -1.04
CA TRP A 97 -2.98 3.15 -2.05
C TRP A 97 -2.96 4.17 -3.17
N LYS A 98 -4.13 4.73 -3.52
CA LYS A 98 -4.22 5.86 -4.43
C LYS A 98 -3.56 7.13 -3.87
N LEU A 99 -3.75 7.42 -2.58
CA LEU A 99 -3.07 8.53 -1.90
C LEU A 99 -1.55 8.29 -1.86
N GLN A 100 -1.13 7.11 -1.42
CA GLN A 100 0.27 6.73 -1.30
C GLN A 100 1.01 6.86 -2.64
N TYR A 101 0.40 6.40 -3.73
CA TYR A 101 0.96 6.55 -5.07
C TYR A 101 1.15 8.02 -5.47
N ARG A 102 0.16 8.88 -5.17
CA ARG A 102 0.23 10.32 -5.48
C ARG A 102 1.27 11.07 -4.64
N LEU A 103 1.64 10.50 -3.49
CA LEU A 103 2.59 11.06 -2.56
C LEU A 103 3.91 10.30 -2.57
N ALA A 104 4.23 9.57 -3.65
CA ALA A 104 5.46 8.79 -3.73
C ALA A 104 6.73 9.63 -3.44
N ASP A 105 6.71 10.91 -3.80
CA ASP A 105 7.82 11.86 -3.57
C ASP A 105 7.75 12.59 -2.21
N HIS A 106 6.74 12.30 -1.37
CA HIS A 106 6.62 12.91 -0.04
C HIS A 106 7.36 12.07 1.00
N ASP A 107 8.28 12.69 1.76
CA ASP A 107 9.18 12.02 2.70
C ASP A 107 8.48 11.00 3.61
N THR A 108 7.40 11.38 4.30
CA THR A 108 6.67 10.46 5.19
C THR A 108 6.10 9.26 4.44
N ALA A 109 5.52 9.47 3.26
CA ALA A 109 4.93 8.39 2.46
C ALA A 109 6.02 7.43 1.98
N GLN A 110 7.13 7.95 1.47
CA GLN A 110 8.28 7.15 1.05
C GLN A 110 8.84 6.32 2.21
N GLN A 111 9.12 6.95 3.34
CA GLN A 111 9.69 6.28 4.52
C GLN A 111 8.79 5.16 5.05
N GLN A 112 7.48 5.38 5.10
CA GLN A 112 6.56 4.33 5.55
C GLN A 112 6.45 3.19 4.53
N HIS A 113 6.44 3.48 3.22
CA HIS A 113 6.44 2.46 2.19
C HIS A 113 7.71 1.60 2.23
N GLU A 114 8.88 2.24 2.33
CA GLU A 114 10.16 1.55 2.47
C GLU A 114 10.17 0.65 3.71
N ARG A 115 9.64 1.13 4.84
CA ARG A 115 9.52 0.32 6.06
C ARG A 115 8.60 -0.88 5.87
N PHE A 116 7.48 -0.69 5.16
CA PHE A 116 6.53 -1.75 4.84
C PHE A 116 7.13 -2.81 3.93
N MET A 117 7.87 -2.40 2.89
CA MET A 117 8.47 -3.31 1.89
C MET A 117 9.79 -3.93 2.33
N ARG A 118 10.47 -3.37 3.35
CA ARG A 118 11.79 -3.81 3.83
C ARG A 118 11.99 -5.33 3.97
N PRO A 119 11.05 -6.13 4.51
CA PRO A 119 11.28 -7.57 4.68
C PRO A 119 11.17 -8.38 3.38
N VAL A 120 10.53 -7.83 2.33
CA VAL A 120 10.13 -8.59 1.13
C VAL A 120 11.33 -9.06 0.29
N PRO A 121 12.31 -8.20 -0.08
CA PRO A 121 13.37 -8.61 -1.01
C PRO A 121 14.23 -9.76 -0.48
N ALA A 122 14.63 -9.70 0.78
CA ALA A 122 15.47 -10.73 1.39
C ALA A 122 14.74 -12.08 1.45
N ARG A 123 13.45 -12.07 1.81
CA ARG A 123 12.65 -13.30 1.89
C ARG A 123 12.35 -13.88 0.49
N LEU A 124 12.10 -13.04 -0.52
CA LEU A 124 11.95 -13.46 -1.91
C LEU A 124 13.23 -14.15 -2.41
N GLN A 125 14.40 -13.56 -2.15
CA GLN A 125 15.66 -14.13 -2.59
C GLN A 125 15.90 -15.51 -1.97
N VAL A 126 15.59 -15.67 -0.68
CA VAL A 126 15.62 -16.98 0.01
C VAL A 126 14.63 -17.95 -0.63
N ALA A 127 13.39 -17.52 -0.90
CA ALA A 127 12.38 -18.37 -1.54
C ALA A 127 12.82 -18.87 -2.91
N PHE A 128 13.37 -18.00 -3.76
CA PHE A 128 13.91 -18.39 -5.06
C PHE A 128 15.10 -19.35 -4.94
N GLN A 129 15.95 -19.17 -3.94
CA GLN A 129 17.04 -20.08 -3.65
C GLN A 129 16.54 -21.46 -3.20
N GLU A 130 15.55 -21.52 -2.30
CA GLU A 130 14.91 -22.76 -1.83
C GLU A 130 14.26 -23.55 -2.98
N LEU A 131 13.73 -22.84 -3.99
CA LEU A 131 13.13 -23.42 -5.18
C LEU A 131 14.16 -23.78 -6.28
N GLY A 132 15.46 -23.52 -6.08
CA GLY A 132 16.51 -23.92 -7.01
C GLY A 132 16.69 -23.01 -8.23
N TYR A 133 16.18 -21.77 -8.21
CA TYR A 133 16.38 -20.83 -9.32
C TYR A 133 17.87 -20.48 -9.49
N ALA A 134 18.34 -20.44 -10.73
CA ALA A 134 19.75 -20.18 -11.04
C ALA A 134 20.22 -18.78 -10.62
N GLU A 135 19.32 -17.78 -10.67
CA GLU A 135 19.65 -16.38 -10.37
C GLU A 135 18.66 -15.72 -9.38
N PRO A 136 18.62 -16.14 -8.10
CA PRO A 136 17.59 -15.70 -7.13
C PRO A 136 17.51 -14.17 -6.95
N ALA A 137 18.65 -13.48 -7.00
CA ALA A 137 18.70 -12.03 -6.87
C ALA A 137 18.08 -11.31 -8.08
N LYS A 138 18.29 -11.82 -9.30
CA LYS A 138 17.67 -11.25 -10.50
C LYS A 138 16.17 -11.54 -10.53
N GLU A 139 15.74 -12.73 -10.12
CA GLU A 139 14.32 -13.07 -10.01
C GLU A 139 13.59 -12.20 -8.98
N THR A 140 14.23 -11.98 -7.83
CA THR A 140 13.74 -11.03 -6.81
C THR A 140 13.56 -9.64 -7.41
N ARG A 141 14.58 -9.12 -8.12
CA ARG A 141 14.50 -7.79 -8.72
C ARG A 141 13.43 -7.71 -9.79
N LEU A 142 13.32 -8.71 -10.65
CA LEU A 142 12.30 -8.79 -11.70
C LEU A 142 10.90 -8.79 -11.09
N LEU A 143 10.65 -9.65 -10.12
CA LEU A 143 9.34 -9.73 -9.46
C LEU A 143 8.98 -8.40 -8.81
N LEU A 144 9.90 -7.77 -8.05
CA LEU A 144 9.63 -6.47 -7.43
C LEU A 144 9.30 -5.37 -8.45
N LEU A 145 9.96 -5.35 -9.62
CA LEU A 145 9.62 -4.42 -10.71
C LEU A 145 8.22 -4.68 -11.27
N LEU A 146 7.82 -5.94 -11.41
CA LEU A 146 6.46 -6.30 -11.84
C LEU A 146 5.43 -5.87 -10.79
N ILE A 147 5.67 -6.14 -9.51
CA ILE A 147 4.79 -5.73 -8.41
C ILE A 147 4.60 -4.22 -8.38
N GLU A 148 5.68 -3.45 -8.51
CA GLU A 148 5.63 -1.99 -8.56
C GLU A 148 4.74 -1.49 -9.72
N ALA A 149 4.89 -2.08 -10.91
CA ALA A 149 4.07 -1.74 -12.07
C ALA A 149 2.59 -2.11 -11.86
N LEU A 150 2.31 -3.32 -11.36
CA LEU A 150 0.96 -3.79 -11.08
C LEU A 150 0.25 -2.93 -10.03
N TRP A 151 0.98 -2.48 -9.00
CA TRP A 151 0.44 -1.58 -7.99
C TRP A 151 -0.04 -0.26 -8.57
N LYS A 152 0.77 0.32 -9.47
CA LYS A 152 0.41 1.55 -10.16
C LYS A 152 -0.85 1.38 -11.00
N ILE A 153 -0.98 0.25 -11.69
CA ILE A 153 -2.15 -0.06 -12.52
C ILE A 153 -3.39 -0.22 -11.65
N GLU A 154 -3.30 -1.02 -10.58
CA GLU A 154 -4.40 -1.27 -9.65
C GLU A 154 -4.87 0.00 -8.93
N ALA A 155 -3.95 0.78 -8.36
CA ALA A 155 -4.28 2.00 -7.63
C ALA A 155 -4.99 3.05 -8.49
N ASN A 156 -4.77 3.02 -9.82
CA ASN A 156 -5.40 3.92 -10.77
C ASN A 156 -6.53 3.26 -11.58
N LYS A 157 -6.78 1.96 -11.41
CA LYS A 157 -7.73 1.15 -12.18
C LYS A 157 -7.57 1.34 -13.70
N THR A 158 -6.33 1.32 -14.18
CA THR A 158 -6.03 1.61 -15.60
C THR A 158 -6.08 0.38 -16.50
N ASP A 159 -6.21 -0.82 -15.96
CA ASP A 159 -6.32 -2.06 -16.72
C ASP A 159 -7.22 -3.06 -15.96
N GLU A 160 -8.16 -3.68 -16.68
CA GLU A 160 -9.09 -4.66 -16.14
C GLU A 160 -8.50 -6.09 -16.13
N HIS A 161 -7.40 -6.32 -16.84
CA HIS A 161 -6.77 -7.64 -17.00
C HIS A 161 -5.69 -7.93 -15.95
N VAL A 162 -5.48 -7.05 -14.97
CA VAL A 162 -4.42 -7.25 -13.96
C VAL A 162 -4.55 -8.61 -13.28
N ARG A 163 -5.77 -9.04 -12.97
CA ARG A 163 -6.00 -10.35 -12.35
C ARG A 163 -5.51 -11.51 -13.21
N GLU A 164 -5.76 -11.47 -14.51
CA GLU A 164 -5.26 -12.48 -15.46
C GLU A 164 -3.73 -12.46 -15.51
N MET A 165 -3.12 -11.27 -15.47
CA MET A 165 -1.67 -11.13 -15.41
C MET A 165 -1.07 -11.69 -14.12
N LEU A 166 -1.72 -11.50 -12.96
CA LEU A 166 -1.27 -12.09 -11.70
C LEU A 166 -1.24 -13.61 -11.77
N ASP A 167 -2.31 -14.21 -12.31
CA ASP A 167 -2.41 -15.66 -12.44
C ASP A 167 -1.39 -16.21 -13.45
N PHE A 168 -1.15 -15.50 -14.55
CA PHE A 168 -0.10 -15.83 -15.51
C PHE A 168 1.31 -15.78 -14.88
N ILE A 169 1.61 -14.76 -14.07
CA ILE A 169 2.90 -14.63 -13.39
C ILE A 169 3.09 -15.76 -12.38
N LYS A 170 2.06 -16.14 -11.61
CA LYS A 170 2.14 -17.30 -10.71
C LYS A 170 2.46 -18.58 -11.47
N GLN A 171 1.72 -18.85 -12.55
CA GLN A 171 1.94 -20.03 -13.38
C GLN A 171 3.38 -20.09 -13.94
N LYS A 172 3.94 -18.94 -14.34
CA LYS A 172 5.36 -18.87 -14.76
C LYS A 172 6.30 -19.39 -13.67
N TYR A 173 6.10 -19.01 -12.41
CA TYR A 173 6.96 -19.40 -11.30
C TYR A 173 6.73 -20.84 -10.79
N GLU A 174 5.59 -21.46 -11.13
CA GLU A 174 5.35 -22.88 -10.90
C GLU A 174 6.09 -23.78 -11.89
N LEU A 175 6.15 -23.35 -13.16
CA LEU A 175 6.65 -24.16 -14.29
C LEU A 175 8.18 -24.10 -14.48
N GLN A 176 8.87 -23.13 -13.87
CA GLN A 176 10.32 -22.95 -13.99
C GLN A 176 11.14 -23.68 -12.91
N ARG A 177 10.56 -24.70 -12.27
CA ARG A 177 11.26 -25.64 -11.37
C ARG A 177 12.11 -26.66 -12.12
#